data_AF-I3V3Q6-F1
#
_entry.id   AF-I3V3Q6-F1
#
_cell.length_a   1.000
_cell.length_b   1.000
_cell.length_c   1.000
_cell.angle_alpha   90.00
_cell.angle_beta   90.00
_cell.angle_gamma   90.00
#
_symmetry.space_group_name_H-M   'P 1'
#
loop_
_entity.id
_entity.type
_entity.pdbx_description
1 polymer ?
#
loop_
_entity_poly.entity_id
_entity_poly.type
_entity_poly.pdbx_seq_one_letter_code
_entity_poly.pdbx_strand_id
1 'polypeptide(L)'
;MLLIKHIDEMLKLWAQELHAPEPCHSAGGVGSMLGLLIECKGDLVRGTRGSKVLLDESADIEIIVNKHLAPELYLVVREHYCNADSELYQKYRHCGCSRDTYYKRLHEAHVCIAGLLLGRAA
;
A
#
# COMPACT_ATOMS: atom_id res chain seq x y z
N MET A 1 2.80 -5.44 -18.07
CA MET A 1 1.45 -5.06 -17.58
C MET A 1 0.99 -5.88 -16.37
N LEU A 2 1.40 -7.15 -16.21
CA LEU A 2 1.11 -7.93 -14.99
C LEU A 2 1.67 -7.28 -13.70
N LEU A 3 2.85 -6.68 -13.79
CA LEU A 3 3.50 -6.02 -12.65
C LEU A 3 2.69 -4.84 -12.10
N ILE A 4 2.17 -3.95 -12.96
CA ILE A 4 1.35 -2.82 -12.51
C ILE A 4 0.07 -3.29 -11.83
N LYS A 5 -0.56 -4.36 -12.32
CA LYS A 5 -1.72 -4.97 -11.66
C LYS A 5 -1.35 -5.52 -10.28
N HIS A 6 -0.18 -6.15 -10.15
CA HIS A 6 0.30 -6.63 -8.86
C HIS A 6 0.56 -5.48 -7.88
N ILE A 7 1.20 -4.39 -8.33
CA ILE A 7 1.37 -3.18 -7.50
C ILE A 7 0.03 -2.58 -7.08
N ASP A 8 -0.95 -2.56 -7.99
CA ASP A 8 -2.32 -2.09 -7.68
C ASP A 8 -2.97 -2.93 -6.57
N GLU A 9 -2.85 -4.25 -6.61
CA GLU A 9 -3.34 -5.13 -5.55
C GLU A 9 -2.60 -4.93 -4.23
N MET A 10 -1.26 -4.79 -4.25
CA MET A 10 -0.48 -4.50 -3.04
C MET A 10 -0.87 -3.16 -2.39
N LEU A 11 -1.15 -2.13 -3.19
CA LEU A 11 -1.61 -0.83 -2.70
C LEU A 11 -3.03 -0.90 -2.11
N LYS A 12 -3.91 -1.74 -2.64
CA LYS A 12 -5.23 -2.00 -2.03
C LYS A 12 -5.08 -2.66 -0.67
N LEU A 13 -4.22 -3.67 -0.55
CA LEU A 13 -3.94 -4.35 0.73
C LEU A 13 -3.34 -3.37 1.75
N TRP A 14 -2.35 -2.59 1.36
CA TRP A 14 -1.77 -1.52 2.20
C TRP A 14 -2.83 -0.55 2.72
N ALA A 15 -3.76 -0.10 1.87
CA ALA A 15 -4.82 0.81 2.29
C ALA A 15 -5.85 0.15 3.21
N GLN A 16 -6.13 -1.14 3.03
CA GLN A 16 -7.00 -1.92 3.92
C GLN A 16 -6.37 -2.08 5.31
N GLU A 17 -5.07 -2.37 5.38
CA GLU A 17 -4.33 -2.49 6.64
C GLU A 17 -4.32 -1.17 7.42
N LEU A 18 -4.20 -0.02 6.74
CA LEU A 18 -4.27 1.29 7.37
C LEU A 18 -5.64 1.57 8.05
N HIS A 19 -6.71 0.95 7.56
CA HIS A 19 -8.07 1.14 8.04
C HIS A 19 -8.54 0.01 8.98
N ALA A 20 -7.73 -1.03 9.19
CA ALA A 20 -8.06 -2.09 10.13
C ALA A 20 -8.21 -1.50 11.54
N PRO A 21 -9.29 -1.82 12.29
CA PRO A 21 -9.43 -1.34 13.64
C PRO A 21 -8.30 -1.91 14.50
N GLU A 22 -7.42 -1.03 14.98
CA GLU A 22 -6.34 -1.35 15.91
C GLU A 22 -6.92 -2.17 17.08
N PRO A 23 -6.46 -3.40 17.36
CA PRO A 23 -6.80 -4.07 18.59
C PRO A 23 -6.16 -3.28 19.74
N CYS A 24 -6.98 -2.49 20.44
CA CYS A 24 -6.67 -1.65 21.61
C CYS A 24 -5.28 -1.87 22.23
N HIS A 25 -4.25 -1.19 21.73
CA HIS A 25 -3.05 -0.92 22.51
C HIS A 25 -2.51 0.48 22.18
N SER A 26 -2.42 1.27 23.24
CA SER A 26 -2.13 2.69 23.21
C SER A 26 -0.70 3.01 22.75
N ALA A 27 -0.60 4.19 22.15
CA ALA A 27 0.58 5.07 22.09
C ALA A 27 1.77 4.59 21.24
N GLY A 28 1.75 5.03 19.98
CA GLY A 28 2.93 5.58 19.33
C GLY A 28 3.67 4.65 18.38
N GLY A 29 3.30 4.73 17.09
CA GLY A 29 4.19 4.42 15.97
C GLY A 29 4.51 2.95 15.75
N VAL A 30 4.59 2.59 14.46
CA VAL A 30 4.82 1.25 13.93
C VAL A 30 3.57 0.38 14.04
N GLY A 31 2.79 0.35 12.97
CA GLY A 31 1.71 -0.62 12.77
C GLY A 31 2.29 -2.03 12.80
N SER A 32 2.35 -2.60 13.99
CA SER A 32 2.99 -3.89 14.24
C SER A 32 1.91 -4.95 14.24
N MET A 33 1.84 -5.70 13.13
CA MET A 33 1.76 -7.17 12.95
C MET A 33 1.27 -8.13 14.07
N LEU A 34 0.79 -7.69 15.22
CA LEU A 34 0.36 -8.56 16.32
C LEU A 34 -1.10 -9.00 16.19
N GLY A 35 -1.94 -8.26 15.47
CA GLY A 35 -3.37 -8.57 15.30
C GLY A 35 -3.62 -9.88 14.53
N LEU A 36 -2.89 -10.11 13.43
CA LEU A 36 -3.04 -11.32 12.61
C LEU A 36 -2.48 -12.59 13.25
N LEU A 37 -1.58 -12.46 14.24
CA LEU A 37 -1.02 -13.61 14.97
C LEU A 37 -1.95 -14.16 16.07
N ILE A 38 -2.97 -13.40 16.48
CA ILE A 38 -3.92 -13.83 17.52
C ILE A 38 -5.12 -14.58 16.92
N GLU A 39 -5.50 -14.29 15.67
CA GLU A 39 -6.67 -14.94 15.03
C GLU A 39 -6.37 -16.34 14.49
N CYS A 40 -5.11 -16.62 14.14
CA CYS A 40 -4.65 -17.97 13.83
C CYS A 40 -4.17 -18.65 15.12
N LYS A 41 -5.06 -19.39 15.80
CA LYS A 41 -4.79 -20.26 16.97
C LYS A 41 -3.64 -21.27 16.76
N GLY A 42 -2.41 -20.81 16.64
CA GLY A 42 -1.19 -21.61 16.71
C GLY A 42 -1.04 -22.75 15.69
N ASP A 43 -1.90 -22.87 14.67
CA ASP A 43 -1.75 -23.93 13.67
C ASP A 43 -0.98 -23.39 12.46
N LEU A 44 0.35 -23.47 12.60
CA LEU A 44 1.29 -23.17 11.55
C LEU A 44 1.12 -24.22 10.45
N VAL A 45 0.29 -23.94 9.43
CA VAL A 45 0.19 -24.79 8.24
C VAL A 45 1.59 -24.88 7.64
N ARG A 46 2.23 -26.03 7.86
CA ARG A 46 3.52 -26.39 7.26
C ARG A 46 3.36 -26.39 5.75
N GLY A 47 3.73 -25.28 5.13
CA GLY A 47 4.01 -25.21 3.71
C GLY A 47 3.31 -24.07 2.98
N THR A 48 3.81 -22.85 3.10
CA THR A 48 3.90 -21.96 1.93
C THR A 48 5.18 -21.14 2.01
N ARG A 49 6.10 -21.42 1.09
CA ARG A 49 7.34 -20.65 0.90
C ARG A 49 7.08 -19.20 0.42
N GLY A 50 5.82 -18.83 0.16
CA GLY A 50 5.39 -17.50 -0.28
C GLY A 50 5.02 -16.53 0.85
N SER A 51 4.65 -17.01 2.04
CA SER A 51 4.18 -16.11 3.12
C SER A 51 5.27 -15.17 3.63
N LYS A 52 6.54 -15.60 3.69
CA LYS A 52 7.67 -14.71 4.05
C LYS A 52 7.97 -13.64 2.99
N VAL A 53 7.77 -13.94 1.71
CA VAL A 53 8.07 -13.01 0.61
C VAL A 53 7.01 -11.90 0.55
N LEU A 54 5.73 -12.25 0.73
CA LEU A 54 4.64 -11.26 0.77
C LEU A 54 4.73 -10.31 1.98
N LEU A 55 5.21 -10.80 3.12
CA LEU A 55 5.42 -9.98 4.33
C LEU A 55 6.60 -9.00 4.18
N ASP A 56 7.61 -9.35 3.38
CA ASP A 56 8.74 -8.47 3.05
C ASP A 56 8.28 -7.38 2.06
N GLU A 57 7.48 -7.78 1.06
CA GLU A 57 6.91 -6.87 0.06
C GLU A 57 5.91 -5.87 0.66
N SER A 58 5.09 -6.24 1.65
CA SER A 58 4.14 -5.32 2.30
C SER A 58 4.86 -4.27 3.15
N ALA A 59 5.86 -4.67 3.93
CA ALA A 59 6.70 -3.75 4.69
C ALA A 59 7.47 -2.79 3.76
N ASP A 60 7.94 -3.29 2.62
CA ASP A 60 8.57 -2.47 1.60
C ASP A 60 7.60 -1.47 0.96
N ILE A 61 6.35 -1.88 0.66
CA ILE A 61 5.32 -0.97 0.13
C ILE A 61 5.05 0.17 1.10
N GLU A 62 4.89 -0.11 2.40
CA GLU A 62 4.65 0.92 3.40
C GLU A 62 5.79 1.95 3.42
N ILE A 63 7.05 1.47 3.42
CA ILE A 63 8.23 2.33 3.42
C ILE A 63 8.32 3.13 2.12
N ILE A 64 8.12 2.48 0.97
CA ILE A 64 8.19 3.13 -0.36
C ILE A 64 7.14 4.23 -0.46
N VAL A 65 5.90 3.94 -0.11
CA VAL A 65 4.80 4.91 -0.19
C VAL A 65 5.07 6.10 0.72
N ASN A 66 5.50 5.87 1.96
CA ASN A 66 5.65 6.94 2.94
C ASN A 66 6.98 7.70 2.89
N LYS A 67 8.03 7.15 2.27
CA LYS A 67 9.40 7.71 2.31
C LYS A 67 10.04 7.96 0.96
N HIS A 68 9.65 7.24 -0.09
CA HIS A 68 10.36 7.27 -1.37
C HIS A 68 9.54 7.87 -2.52
N LEU A 69 8.22 7.94 -2.39
CA LEU A 69 7.40 8.66 -3.37
C LEU A 69 7.59 10.18 -3.24
N ALA A 70 7.61 10.85 -4.39
CA ALA A 70 7.48 12.31 -4.44
C ALA A 70 6.13 12.74 -3.81
N PRO A 71 6.05 13.91 -3.17
CA PRO A 71 4.86 14.34 -2.43
C PRO A 71 3.56 14.31 -3.24
N GLU A 72 3.63 14.73 -4.51
CA GLU A 72 2.48 14.71 -5.41
C GLU A 72 2.01 13.29 -5.80
N LEU A 73 2.91 12.31 -5.81
CA LEU A 73 2.58 10.91 -6.10
C LEU A 73 2.00 10.24 -4.84
N TYR A 74 2.61 10.50 -3.68
CA TYR A 74 2.09 10.07 -2.39
C TYR A 74 0.64 10.54 -2.18
N LEU A 75 0.36 11.83 -2.43
CA LEU A 75 -0.98 12.38 -2.27
C LEU A 75 -2.00 11.67 -3.16
N VAL A 76 -1.64 11.40 -4.43
CA VAL A 76 -2.51 10.68 -5.36
C VAL A 76 -2.73 9.24 -4.91
N VAL A 77 -1.69 8.52 -4.50
CA VAL A 77 -1.80 7.13 -4.00
C VAL A 77 -2.69 7.09 -2.77
N ARG A 78 -2.43 7.93 -1.76
CA ARG A 78 -3.22 7.97 -0.54
C ARG A 78 -4.69 8.28 -0.82
N GLU A 79 -4.97 9.29 -1.63
CA GLU A 79 -6.34 9.65 -2.00
C GLU A 79 -7.02 8.55 -2.83
N HIS A 80 -6.28 7.90 -3.73
CA HIS A 80 -6.83 6.87 -4.59
C HIS A 80 -7.28 5.64 -3.81
N TYR A 81 -6.39 5.12 -2.95
CA TYR A 81 -6.57 3.83 -2.28
C TYR A 81 -7.23 3.95 -0.90
N CYS A 82 -6.98 5.02 -0.13
CA CYS A 82 -7.57 5.16 1.20
C CYS A 82 -8.99 5.76 1.14
N ASN A 83 -9.30 6.63 0.17
CA ASN A 83 -10.61 7.27 0.10
C ASN A 83 -11.55 6.52 -0.86
N ALA A 84 -11.85 5.25 -0.56
CA ALA A 84 -12.60 4.36 -1.47
C ALA A 84 -14.01 4.87 -1.82
N ASP A 85 -14.68 5.54 -0.88
CA ASP A 85 -16.07 5.99 -1.02
C ASP A 85 -16.23 7.29 -1.81
N SER A 86 -15.14 8.03 -2.04
CA SER A 86 -15.21 9.31 -2.78
C SER A 86 -15.31 9.11 -4.28
N GLU A 87 -16.08 9.99 -4.93
CA GLU A 87 -16.16 10.02 -6.38
C GLU A 87 -14.85 10.48 -7.00
N LEU A 88 -14.54 10.02 -8.22
CA LEU A 88 -13.31 10.36 -8.93
C LEU A 88 -13.09 11.88 -9.03
N TYR A 89 -14.16 12.66 -9.22
CA TYR A 89 -14.06 14.12 -9.30
C TYR A 89 -13.62 14.76 -7.99
N GLN A 90 -14.00 14.18 -6.86
CA GLN A 90 -13.61 14.66 -5.54
C GLN A 90 -12.14 14.36 -5.31
N LYS A 91 -11.68 13.17 -5.70
CA LYS A 91 -10.28 12.74 -5.58
C LYS A 91 -9.31 13.65 -6.33
N TYR A 92 -9.49 13.85 -7.64
CA TYR A 92 -8.54 14.69 -8.38
C TYR A 92 -8.60 16.17 -7.97
N ARG A 93 -9.78 16.65 -7.52
CA ARG A 93 -9.91 18.00 -6.94
C ARG A 93 -9.15 18.13 -5.64
N HIS A 94 -9.20 17.12 -4.77
CA HIS A 94 -8.42 17.06 -3.53
C HIS A 94 -6.92 17.08 -3.82
N CYS A 95 -6.47 16.33 -4.83
CA CYS A 95 -5.08 16.34 -5.29
C CYS A 95 -4.67 17.62 -6.04
N GLY A 96 -5.58 18.58 -6.23
CA GLY A 96 -5.30 19.85 -6.90
C GLY A 96 -4.91 19.71 -8.38
N CYS A 97 -5.40 18.67 -9.07
CA CYS A 97 -5.01 18.38 -10.44
C CYS A 97 -6.21 18.02 -11.34
N SER A 98 -5.98 18.02 -12.66
CA SER A 98 -6.98 17.54 -13.62
C SER A 98 -7.08 16.01 -13.59
N ARG A 99 -8.16 15.46 -14.16
CA ARG A 99 -8.34 14.00 -14.29
C ARG A 99 -7.17 13.34 -15.02
N ASP A 100 -6.69 13.93 -16.10
CA ASP A 100 -5.57 13.40 -16.88
C ASP A 100 -4.26 13.43 -16.08
N THR A 101 -3.97 14.52 -15.39
CA THR A 101 -2.80 14.62 -14.51
C THR A 101 -2.90 13.62 -13.35
N TYR A 102 -4.09 13.40 -12.81
CA TYR A 102 -4.33 12.44 -11.74
C TYR A 102 -3.96 11.01 -12.17
N TYR A 103 -4.47 10.53 -13.31
CA TYR A 103 -4.13 9.19 -13.80
C TYR A 103 -2.67 9.07 -14.23
N LYS A 104 -2.09 10.13 -14.80
CA LYS A 104 -0.67 10.15 -15.14
C LYS A 104 0.19 9.96 -13.88
N ARG A 105 -0.10 10.70 -12.81
CA ARG A 105 0.59 10.58 -11.52
C ARG A 105 0.35 9.22 -10.87
N LEU A 106 -0.86 8.68 -10.94
CA LEU A 106 -1.14 7.35 -10.42
C LEU A 106 -0.31 6.27 -11.13
N HIS A 107 -0.22 6.37 -12.47
CA HIS A 107 0.63 5.48 -13.25
C HIS A 107 2.12 5.66 -12.94
N GLU A 108 2.60 6.91 -12.84
CA GLU A 108 3.99 7.21 -12.44
C GLU A 108 4.31 6.65 -11.07
N ALA A 109 3.38 6.71 -10.11
CA ALA A 109 3.53 6.10 -8.79
C ALA A 109 3.69 4.58 -8.90
N HIS A 110 2.84 3.89 -9.68
CA HIS A 110 2.98 2.44 -9.89
C HIS A 110 4.33 2.05 -10.49
N VAL A 111 4.81 2.81 -11.47
CA VAL A 111 6.11 2.58 -12.11
C VAL A 111 7.26 2.81 -11.11
N CYS A 112 7.17 3.88 -10.30
CA CYS A 112 8.18 4.20 -9.29
C CYS A 112 8.27 3.09 -8.22
N ILE A 113 7.12 2.66 -7.69
CA ILE A 113 7.04 1.58 -6.70
C ILE A 113 7.60 0.28 -7.28
N ALA A 114 7.18 -0.09 -8.49
CA ALA A 114 7.70 -1.28 -9.17
C ALA A 114 9.22 -1.24 -9.34
N GLY A 115 9.77 -0.09 -9.74
CA GLY A 115 11.22 0.09 -9.89
C GLY A 115 11.98 -0.05 -8.58
N LEU A 116 11.45 0.49 -7.49
CA LEU A 116 12.07 0.42 -6.16
C LEU A 116 12.03 -1.00 -5.58
N LEU A 117 10.92 -1.72 -5.75
CA LEU A 117 10.82 -3.13 -5.32
C LEU A 117 11.78 -4.02 -6.09
N LEU A 118 11.84 -3.88 -7.42
CA LEU A 118 12.78 -4.66 -8.24
C LEU A 118 14.24 -4.31 -7.95
N GLY A 119 14.54 -3.05 -7.65
CA GLY A 119 15.89 -2.61 -7.27
C GLY A 119 16.35 -3.08 -5.90
N ARG A 120 15.42 -3.46 -5.00
CA ARG A 120 15.73 -4.08 -3.71
C ARG A 120 15.89 -5.60 -3.79
N ALA A 121 15.21 -6.24 -4.74
CA ALA A 121 15.27 -7.68 -4.96
C ALA A 121 16.53 -8.15 -5.73
N ALA A 122 17.38 -7.23 -6.21
CA ALA A 122 18.60 -7.49 -6.98
C ALA A 122 19.86 -7.47 -6.10
#